data_AF-M2UF86-F1
#
_entry.id   AF-M2UF86-F1
#
_cell.length_a   1.000
_cell.length_b   1.000
_cell.length_c   1.000
_cell.angle_alpha   90.00
_cell.angle_beta   90.00
_cell.angle_gamma   90.00
#
_symmetry.space_group_name_H-M   'P 1'
#
loop_
_entity.id
_entity.type
_entity.pdbx_description
1 polymer ?
#
loop_
_entity_poly.entity_id
_entity_poly.type
_entity_poly.pdbx_seq_one_letter_code
_entity_poly.pdbx_strand_id
1 'polypeptide(L)'
;MRERRLALLRAEAEVARRQLEVAKIEALKHVDAEKDDSTSSIQECAKEQAEERQARAKKVEYAGLEMVTKCDYCKEKGLRCFLDEATGQCASCITMDAECSIFVSEEEWEKVEQKKRRKRLEIAHLKARLAQSNVELLEAEIQEQSYAHHDLVVAKELDRVKEQAERSSASGTDPPVEPPLCRPLADLG
;
A
#
# COMPACT_ATOMS: atom_id res chain seq x y z
N MET A 1 -21.88 45.56 77.38
CA MET A 1 -20.50 45.57 76.84
C MET A 1 -20.28 44.57 75.72
N ARG A 2 -20.65 43.28 75.85
CA ARG A 2 -20.46 42.26 74.79
C ARG A 2 -21.20 42.55 73.47
N GLU A 3 -22.43 43.03 73.52
CA GLU A 3 -23.25 43.28 72.33
C GLU A 3 -22.71 44.43 71.45
N ARG A 4 -22.19 45.50 72.06
CA ARG A 4 -21.54 46.60 71.32
C ARG A 4 -20.27 46.12 70.61
N ARG A 5 -19.51 45.22 71.24
CA ARG A 5 -18.30 44.63 70.62
C ARG A 5 -18.66 43.72 69.44
N LEU A 6 -19.74 42.96 69.55
CA LEU A 6 -20.29 42.15 68.46
C LEU A 6 -20.80 43.01 67.28
N ALA A 7 -21.44 44.14 67.57
CA ALA A 7 -21.89 45.08 66.53
C ALA A 7 -20.72 45.71 65.77
N LEU A 8 -19.66 46.12 66.48
CA LEU A 8 -18.43 46.64 65.88
C LEU A 8 -17.75 45.60 64.96
N LEU A 9 -17.59 44.36 65.42
CA LEU A 9 -17.00 43.29 64.61
C LEU A 9 -17.83 42.98 63.35
N ARG A 10 -19.16 43.08 63.42
CA ARG A 10 -20.04 42.92 62.24
C ARG A 10 -19.88 44.07 61.24
N ALA A 11 -19.77 45.30 61.73
CA ALA A 11 -19.54 46.48 60.89
C ALA A 11 -18.16 46.42 60.21
N GLU A 12 -17.12 46.04 60.95
CA GLU A 12 -15.77 45.83 60.40
C GLU A 12 -15.74 44.73 59.33
N ALA A 13 -16.43 43.61 59.57
CA ALA A 13 -16.56 42.54 58.57
C ALA A 13 -17.32 42.99 57.32
N GLU A 14 -18.32 43.88 57.45
CA GLU A 14 -19.04 44.41 56.30
C GLU A 14 -18.20 45.40 55.49
N VAL A 15 -17.42 46.25 56.16
CA VAL A 15 -16.45 47.13 55.51
C VAL A 15 -15.39 46.30 54.77
N ALA A 16 -14.85 45.26 55.39
CA ALA A 16 -13.89 44.36 54.74
C ALA A 16 -14.49 43.63 53.52
N ARG A 17 -15.76 43.20 53.60
CA ARG A 17 -16.47 42.62 52.45
C ARG A 17 -16.63 43.62 51.31
N ARG A 18 -17.01 44.86 51.61
CA ARG A 18 -17.14 45.92 50.60
C ARG A 18 -15.79 46.27 49.97
N GLN A 19 -14.72 46.33 50.77
CA GLN A 19 -13.36 46.56 50.28
C GLN A 19 -12.88 45.42 49.37
N LEU A 20 -13.18 44.17 49.72
CA LEU A 20 -12.85 43.02 48.87
C LEU A 20 -13.60 43.07 47.53
N GLU A 21 -14.87 43.49 47.54
CA GLU A 21 -15.67 43.58 46.32
C GLU A 21 -15.22 44.71 45.39
N VAL A 22 -14.83 45.86 45.96
CA VAL A 22 -14.22 46.97 45.20
C VAL A 22 -12.90 46.51 44.57
N ALA A 23 -12.04 45.83 45.34
CA ALA A 23 -10.77 45.32 44.83
C ALA A 23 -10.96 44.29 43.69
N LYS A 24 -11.99 43.44 43.76
CA LYS A 24 -12.33 42.52 42.67
C LYS A 24 -12.78 43.24 41.40
N ILE A 25 -13.62 44.27 41.55
CA ILE A 25 -14.10 45.06 40.39
C ILE A 25 -12.92 45.79 39.73
N GLU A 26 -12.00 46.35 40.51
CA GLU A 26 -10.79 46.98 39.98
C GLU A 26 -9.86 45.97 39.30
N ALA A 27 -9.68 44.78 39.88
CA ALA A 27 -8.88 43.72 39.26
C ALA A 27 -9.49 43.24 37.92
N LEU A 28 -10.81 43.11 37.83
CA LEU A 28 -11.49 42.76 36.57
C LEU A 28 -11.30 43.85 35.51
N LYS A 29 -11.40 45.14 35.88
CA LYS A 29 -11.17 46.25 34.95
C LYS A 29 -9.75 46.29 34.38
N HIS A 30 -8.74 45.92 35.17
CA HIS A 30 -7.36 45.85 34.68
C HIS A 30 -7.17 44.71 33.66
N VAL A 31 -7.82 43.56 33.87
CA VAL A 31 -7.78 42.43 32.92
C VAL A 31 -8.49 42.77 31.62
N ASP A 32 -9.62 43.48 31.67
CA ASP A 32 -10.35 43.89 30.46
C ASP A 32 -9.55 44.93 29.65
N ALA A 33 -8.89 45.89 30.31
CA ALA A 33 -8.08 46.91 29.65
C ALA A 33 -6.82 46.34 28.96
N GLU A 34 -6.14 45.36 29.56
CA GLU A 34 -4.98 44.69 28.94
C GLU A 34 -5.38 43.78 27.76
N LYS A 35 -6.60 43.24 27.80
CA LYS A 35 -7.14 42.40 26.73
C LYS A 35 -7.49 43.23 25.51
N ASP A 36 -8.08 44.41 25.68
CA ASP A 36 -8.47 45.26 24.55
C ASP A 36 -7.27 45.77 23.73
N ASP A 37 -6.15 46.10 24.38
CA ASP A 37 -4.92 46.56 23.71
C ASP A 37 -4.23 45.44 22.91
N SER A 38 -4.12 44.24 23.51
CA SER A 38 -3.53 43.07 22.85
C SER A 38 -4.37 42.55 21.69
N THR A 39 -5.70 42.60 21.81
CA THR A 39 -6.61 42.13 20.75
C THR A 39 -6.66 43.10 19.58
N SER A 40 -6.55 44.42 19.85
CA SER A 40 -6.43 45.45 18.82
C SER A 40 -5.15 45.26 17.98
N SER A 41 -4.01 45.06 18.65
CA SER A 41 -2.72 44.86 17.97
C SER A 41 -2.71 43.61 17.06
N ILE A 42 -3.29 42.50 17.52
CA ILE A 42 -3.39 41.27 16.70
C ILE A 42 -4.29 41.49 15.48
N GLN A 43 -5.40 42.22 15.63
CA GLN A 43 -6.31 42.50 14.53
C GLN A 43 -5.68 43.42 13.46
N GLU A 44 -4.89 44.41 13.86
CA GLU A 44 -4.18 45.27 12.91
C GLU A 44 -3.12 44.48 12.12
N CYS A 45 -2.31 43.66 12.80
CA CYS A 45 -1.29 42.84 12.15
C CYS A 45 -1.91 41.83 11.16
N ALA A 46 -3.05 41.23 11.49
CA ALA A 46 -3.76 40.31 10.58
C ALA A 46 -4.30 41.02 9.33
N LYS A 47 -4.77 42.27 9.46
CA LYS A 47 -5.23 43.07 8.31
C LYS A 47 -4.08 43.44 7.39
N GLU A 48 -2.96 43.90 7.94
CA GLU A 48 -1.75 44.22 7.17
C GLU A 48 -1.26 43.00 6.37
N GLN A 49 -1.23 41.81 6.99
CA GLN A 49 -0.86 40.58 6.30
C GLN A 49 -1.86 40.18 5.19
N ALA A 50 -3.15 40.42 5.38
CA ALA A 50 -4.17 40.19 4.35
C ALA A 50 -3.99 41.15 3.17
N GLU A 51 -3.71 42.43 3.42
CA GLU A 51 -3.42 43.42 2.38
C GLU A 51 -2.14 43.09 1.60
N GLU A 52 -1.08 42.67 2.29
CA GLU A 52 0.16 42.23 1.64
C GLU A 52 -0.06 41.01 0.74
N ARG A 53 -0.82 40.02 1.22
CA ARG A 53 -1.22 38.85 0.39
C ARG A 53 -2.03 39.28 -0.81
N GLN A 54 -2.99 40.18 -0.65
CA GLN A 54 -3.79 40.68 -1.77
C GLN A 54 -2.94 41.45 -2.78
N ALA A 55 -1.99 42.26 -2.33
CA ALA A 55 -1.06 42.97 -3.21
C ALA A 55 -0.17 41.99 -3.99
N ARG A 56 0.33 40.93 -3.34
CA ARG A 56 1.08 39.85 -4.01
C ARG A 56 0.22 39.12 -5.03
N ALA A 57 -0.98 38.69 -4.64
CA ALA A 57 -1.90 37.99 -5.54
C ALA A 57 -2.21 38.80 -6.80
N LYS A 58 -2.48 40.11 -6.68
CA LYS A 58 -2.69 40.99 -7.84
C LYS A 58 -1.49 41.00 -8.79
N LYS A 59 -0.26 41.08 -8.27
CA LYS A 59 0.95 41.00 -9.11
C LYS A 59 1.00 39.69 -9.89
N VAL A 60 0.65 38.58 -9.24
CA VAL A 60 0.58 37.25 -9.89
C VAL A 60 -0.57 37.18 -10.91
N GLU A 61 -1.72 37.83 -10.68
CA GLU A 61 -2.79 37.88 -11.69
C GLU A 61 -2.38 38.65 -12.95
N TYR A 62 -1.57 39.70 -12.81
CA TYR A 62 -1.11 40.50 -13.95
C TYR A 62 0.05 39.87 -14.72
N ALA A 63 0.99 39.24 -14.02
CA ALA A 63 2.26 38.76 -14.60
C ALA A 63 2.39 37.23 -14.62
N GLY A 64 1.59 36.51 -13.83
CA GLY A 64 1.64 35.07 -13.70
C GLY A 64 1.04 34.35 -14.91
N LEU A 65 1.34 33.07 -15.01
CA LEU A 65 0.89 32.23 -16.11
C LEU A 65 -0.46 31.60 -15.78
N GLU A 66 -1.45 31.79 -16.64
CA GLU A 66 -2.73 31.10 -16.49
C GLU A 66 -2.56 29.60 -16.78
N MET A 67 -2.78 28.79 -15.76
CA MET A 67 -2.62 27.34 -15.85
C MET A 67 -3.90 26.69 -16.38
N VAL A 68 -3.75 25.86 -17.42
CA VAL A 68 -4.84 25.00 -17.92
C VAL A 68 -5.23 23.96 -16.87
N THR A 69 -4.22 23.33 -16.27
CA THR A 69 -4.40 22.42 -15.14
C THR A 69 -4.35 23.23 -13.85
N LYS A 70 -5.50 23.40 -13.21
CA LYS A 70 -5.64 24.15 -11.97
C LYS A 70 -5.15 23.32 -10.78
N CYS A 71 -4.65 23.98 -9.72
CA CYS A 71 -4.50 23.34 -8.42
C CYS A 71 -5.86 22.87 -7.87
N ASP A 72 -5.86 21.95 -6.91
CA ASP A 72 -7.09 21.33 -6.40
C ASP A 72 -8.04 22.38 -5.82
N TYR A 73 -7.52 23.33 -5.04
CA TYR A 73 -8.30 24.42 -4.49
C TYR A 73 -9.03 25.23 -5.58
N CYS A 74 -8.29 25.69 -6.60
CA CYS A 74 -8.86 26.46 -7.69
C CYS A 74 -9.83 25.64 -8.55
N LYS A 75 -9.57 24.34 -8.70
CA LYS A 75 -10.46 23.42 -9.41
C LYS A 75 -11.78 23.25 -8.68
N GLU A 76 -11.74 23.01 -7.37
CA GLU A 76 -12.93 22.84 -6.53
C GLU A 76 -13.78 24.12 -6.45
N LYS A 77 -13.13 25.29 -6.39
CA LYS A 77 -13.82 26.58 -6.32
C LYS A 77 -14.18 27.16 -7.70
N GLY A 78 -13.80 26.49 -8.80
CA GLY A 78 -14.04 26.98 -10.15
C GLY A 78 -13.29 28.27 -10.50
N LEU A 79 -12.22 28.60 -9.79
CA LEU A 79 -11.44 29.82 -9.96
C LEU A 79 -10.44 29.71 -11.11
N ARG A 80 -9.95 30.84 -11.61
CA ARG A 80 -8.79 30.87 -12.51
C ARG A 80 -7.52 30.67 -11.70
N CYS A 81 -6.52 30.00 -12.28
CA CYS A 81 -5.29 29.62 -11.59
C CYS A 81 -4.10 30.32 -12.27
N PHE A 82 -3.75 31.51 -11.79
CA PHE A 82 -2.55 32.22 -12.24
C PHE A 82 -1.38 31.83 -11.36
N LEU A 83 -0.39 31.14 -11.91
CA LEU A 83 0.76 30.64 -11.20
C LEU A 83 1.90 31.66 -11.17
N ASP A 84 2.46 31.85 -9.99
CA ASP A 84 3.79 32.43 -9.82
C ASP A 84 4.82 31.30 -9.79
N GLU A 85 5.67 31.24 -10.80
CA GLU A 85 6.71 30.19 -10.91
C GLU A 85 7.76 30.30 -9.80
N ALA A 86 8.02 31.51 -9.28
CA ALA A 86 9.06 31.71 -8.28
C ALA A 86 8.67 31.14 -6.91
N THR A 87 7.39 31.29 -6.54
CA THR A 87 6.86 30.79 -5.26
C THR A 87 6.16 29.45 -5.40
N GLY A 88 5.79 29.05 -6.62
CA GLY A 88 4.98 27.86 -6.88
C GLY A 88 3.53 27.98 -6.39
N GLN A 89 3.07 29.19 -6.06
CA GLN A 89 1.73 29.44 -5.57
C GLN A 89 0.89 30.18 -6.61
N CYS A 90 -0.40 29.91 -6.65
CA CYS A 90 -1.31 30.65 -7.51
C CYS A 90 -1.94 31.85 -6.79
N ALA A 91 -2.33 32.88 -7.55
CA ALA A 91 -2.90 34.12 -7.02
C ALA A 91 -4.10 33.89 -6.07
N SER A 92 -5.00 32.97 -6.43
CA SER A 92 -6.17 32.66 -5.60
C SER A 92 -5.78 31.97 -4.30
N CYS A 93 -4.81 31.05 -4.32
CA CYS A 93 -4.30 30.40 -3.11
C CYS A 93 -3.58 31.41 -2.21
N ILE A 94 -2.77 32.32 -2.77
CA ILE A 94 -2.10 33.40 -2.02
C ILE A 94 -3.14 34.29 -1.31
N THR A 95 -4.20 34.67 -2.01
CA THR A 95 -5.26 35.52 -1.44
C THR A 95 -5.96 34.86 -0.27
N MET A 96 -6.18 33.55 -0.37
CA MET A 96 -6.98 32.77 0.58
C MET A 96 -6.13 32.08 1.65
N ASP A 97 -4.81 32.25 1.65
CA ASP A 97 -3.87 31.47 2.48
C ASP A 97 -3.98 29.95 2.31
N ALA A 98 -4.46 29.51 1.16
CA ALA A 98 -4.69 28.10 0.92
C ALA A 98 -3.40 27.43 0.41
N GLU A 99 -3.22 26.16 0.78
CA GLU A 99 -2.19 25.34 0.18
C GLU A 99 -2.45 25.19 -1.33
N CYS A 100 -1.39 25.38 -2.13
CA CYS A 100 -1.46 25.32 -3.58
C CYS A 100 -0.85 24.01 -4.08
N SER A 101 -1.70 23.03 -4.40
CA SER A 101 -1.28 21.71 -4.92
C SER A 101 -0.92 21.70 -6.41
N ILE A 102 -0.50 22.84 -6.96
CA ILE A 102 -0.16 22.94 -8.39
C ILE A 102 1.10 22.11 -8.73
N PHE A 103 2.05 22.03 -7.80
CA PHE A 103 3.23 21.19 -7.90
C PHE A 103 3.16 20.07 -6.85
N VAL A 104 3.54 18.87 -7.27
CA VAL A 104 3.76 17.74 -6.37
C VAL A 104 5.14 17.92 -5.73
N SER A 105 5.23 17.76 -4.41
CA SER A 105 6.49 17.92 -3.68
C SER A 105 7.53 16.87 -4.08
N GLU A 106 8.81 17.21 -3.93
CA GLU A 106 9.91 16.27 -4.17
C GLU A 106 9.81 15.01 -3.30
N GLU A 107 9.33 15.16 -2.06
CA GLU A 107 9.10 14.04 -1.14
C GLU A 107 8.07 13.04 -1.69
N GLU A 108 6.97 13.53 -2.26
CA GLU A 108 5.96 12.66 -2.88
C GLU A 108 6.50 11.96 -4.13
N TRP A 109 7.35 12.64 -4.92
CA TRP A 109 8.06 12.01 -6.03
C TRP A 109 9.02 10.91 -5.57
N GLU A 110 9.78 11.16 -4.51
CA GLU A 110 10.71 10.18 -3.94
C GLU A 110 9.96 8.94 -3.42
N LYS A 111 8.82 9.12 -2.76
CA LYS A 111 7.93 8.00 -2.34
C LYS A 111 7.51 7.14 -3.54
N VAL A 112 7.13 7.77 -4.66
CA VAL A 112 6.76 7.06 -5.89
C VAL A 112 7.97 6.31 -6.47
N GLU A 113 9.14 6.92 -6.49
CA GLU A 113 10.36 6.28 -6.99
C GLU A 113 10.79 5.08 -6.12
N GLN A 114 10.76 5.23 -4.80
CA GLN A 114 11.05 4.15 -3.87
C GLN A 114 10.06 2.98 -4.04
N LYS A 115 8.76 3.27 -4.23
CA LYS A 115 7.74 2.27 -4.52
C LYS A 115 8.02 1.55 -5.85
N LYS A 116 8.41 2.29 -6.91
CA LYS A 116 8.83 1.70 -8.19
C LYS A 116 10.03 0.78 -8.02
N ARG A 117 11.05 1.20 -7.28
CA ARG A 117 12.25 0.39 -7.01
C ARG A 117 11.91 -0.91 -6.28
N ARG A 118 11.08 -0.84 -5.23
CA ARG A 118 10.58 -2.03 -4.52
C ARG A 118 9.83 -2.99 -5.43
N LYS A 119 8.94 -2.47 -6.28
CA LYS A 119 8.18 -3.31 -7.22
C LYS A 119 9.05 -3.94 -8.29
N ARG A 120 10.08 -3.25 -8.79
CA ARG A 120 11.06 -3.84 -9.72
C ARG A 120 11.82 -5.00 -9.09
N LEU A 121 12.21 -4.87 -7.82
CA LEU A 121 12.87 -5.95 -7.09
C LEU A 121 11.94 -7.16 -6.90
N GLU A 122 10.69 -6.94 -6.51
CA GLU A 122 9.68 -7.99 -6.37
C GLU A 122 9.45 -8.75 -7.69
N ILE A 123 9.35 -8.02 -8.80
CA ILE A 123 9.24 -8.62 -10.14
C ILE A 123 10.48 -9.46 -10.47
N ALA A 124 11.69 -8.99 -10.14
CA ALA A 124 12.90 -9.75 -10.39
C ALA A 124 12.91 -11.08 -9.61
N HIS A 125 12.51 -11.07 -8.34
CA HIS A 125 12.38 -12.31 -7.55
C HIS A 125 11.35 -13.27 -8.12
N LEU A 126 10.18 -12.77 -8.54
CA LEU A 126 9.16 -13.62 -9.17
C LEU A 126 9.63 -14.22 -10.49
N LYS A 127 10.37 -13.46 -11.30
CA LYS A 127 10.97 -13.97 -12.54
C LYS A 127 12.00 -15.07 -12.27
N ALA A 128 12.85 -14.89 -11.25
CA ALA A 128 13.81 -15.93 -10.87
C ALA A 128 13.12 -17.22 -10.43
N ARG A 129 12.07 -17.11 -9.61
CA ARG A 129 11.24 -18.26 -9.22
C ARG A 129 10.55 -18.93 -10.40
N LEU A 130 9.98 -18.15 -11.32
CA LEU A 130 9.35 -18.69 -12.52
C LEU A 130 10.37 -19.45 -13.38
N ALA A 131 11.58 -18.90 -13.54
CA ALA A 131 12.65 -19.57 -14.25
C ALA A 131 13.02 -20.91 -13.59
N GLN A 132 13.10 -20.95 -12.26
CA GLN A 132 13.35 -22.19 -11.52
C GLN A 132 12.23 -23.22 -11.75
N SER A 133 10.96 -22.84 -11.61
CA SER A 133 9.83 -23.75 -11.86
C SER A 133 9.78 -24.25 -13.30
N ASN A 134 10.22 -23.45 -14.27
CA ASN A 134 10.34 -23.92 -15.66
C ASN A 134 11.44 -24.98 -15.82
N VAL A 135 12.56 -24.88 -15.09
CA VAL A 135 13.59 -25.92 -15.09
C VAL A 135 13.04 -27.22 -14.50
N GLU A 136 12.38 -27.13 -13.35
CA GLU A 136 11.74 -28.28 -12.69
C GLU A 136 10.70 -28.96 -13.60
N LEU A 137 9.93 -28.17 -14.36
CA LEU A 137 8.99 -28.69 -15.36
C LEU A 137 9.70 -29.46 -16.47
N LEU A 138 10.78 -28.90 -17.04
CA LEU A 138 11.55 -29.55 -18.10
C LEU A 138 12.19 -30.86 -17.61
N GLU A 139 12.68 -30.89 -16.36
CA GLU A 139 13.19 -32.12 -15.75
C GLU A 139 12.11 -33.19 -15.62
N ALA A 140 10.89 -32.80 -15.22
CA ALA A 140 9.75 -33.70 -15.16
C ALA A 140 9.34 -34.23 -16.55
N GLU A 141 9.35 -33.38 -17.58
CA GLU A 141 9.07 -33.79 -18.97
C GLU A 141 10.11 -34.79 -19.50
N ILE A 142 11.39 -34.57 -19.20
CA ILE A 142 12.46 -35.53 -19.55
C ILE A 142 12.22 -36.87 -18.84
N GLN A 143 11.85 -36.83 -17.56
CA GLN A 143 11.55 -38.02 -16.78
C GLN A 143 10.35 -38.77 -17.37
N GLU A 144 9.27 -38.06 -17.73
CA GLU A 144 8.10 -38.64 -18.38
C GLU A 144 8.46 -39.35 -19.69
N GLN A 145 9.28 -38.71 -20.54
CA GLN A 145 9.76 -39.32 -21.79
C GLN A 145 10.58 -40.59 -21.52
N SER A 146 11.37 -40.62 -20.45
CA SER A 146 12.15 -41.81 -20.08
C SER A 146 11.24 -42.99 -19.70
N TYR A 147 10.14 -42.72 -18.99
CA TYR A 147 9.15 -43.73 -18.62
C TYR A 147 8.38 -44.23 -19.84
N ALA A 148 7.93 -43.31 -20.70
CA ALA A 148 7.27 -43.68 -21.95
C ALA A 148 8.18 -44.54 -22.85
N HIS A 149 9.47 -44.23 -22.92
CA HIS A 149 10.45 -45.04 -23.65
C HIS A 149 10.61 -46.44 -23.04
N HIS A 150 10.76 -46.51 -21.72
CA HIS A 150 10.89 -47.77 -21.00
C HIS A 150 9.66 -48.68 -21.23
N ASP A 151 8.46 -48.14 -21.06
CA ASP A 151 7.21 -48.89 -21.23
C ASP A 151 7.05 -49.40 -22.66
N LEU A 152 7.47 -48.62 -23.66
CA LEU A 152 7.50 -49.06 -25.05
C LEU A 152 8.46 -50.23 -25.29
N VAL A 153 9.64 -50.23 -24.66
CA VAL A 153 10.59 -51.34 -24.75
C VAL A 153 10.00 -52.60 -24.11
N VAL A 154 9.45 -52.48 -22.90
CA VAL A 154 8.80 -53.59 -22.19
C VAL A 154 7.64 -54.17 -23.01
N ALA A 155 6.79 -53.33 -23.59
CA ALA A 155 5.68 -53.78 -24.43
C ALA A 155 6.17 -54.63 -25.63
N LYS A 156 7.22 -54.18 -26.32
CA LYS A 156 7.82 -54.93 -27.44
C LYS A 156 8.43 -56.26 -27.01
N GLU A 157 9.02 -56.33 -25.82
CA GLU A 157 9.56 -57.57 -25.27
C GLU A 157 8.44 -58.55 -24.94
N LEU A 158 7.36 -58.08 -24.33
CA LEU A 158 6.18 -58.90 -24.03
C LEU A 158 5.54 -59.47 -25.32
N ASP A 159 5.43 -58.66 -26.38
CA ASP A 159 4.94 -59.13 -27.68
C ASP A 159 5.81 -60.25 -28.25
N ARG A 160 7.15 -60.11 -28.17
CA ARG A 160 8.08 -61.16 -28.61
C ARG A 160 7.96 -62.44 -27.81
N VAL A 161 7.84 -62.34 -26.48
CA VAL A 161 7.65 -63.50 -25.60
C VAL A 161 6.35 -64.22 -25.94
N LYS A 162 5.27 -63.46 -26.19
CA LYS A 162 3.99 -64.02 -26.61
C LYS A 162 4.08 -64.74 -27.95
N GLU A 163 4.67 -64.12 -28.97
CA GLU A 163 4.89 -64.76 -30.28
C GLU A 163 5.70 -66.06 -30.16
N GLN A 164 6.73 -66.08 -29.29
CA GLN A 164 7.55 -67.27 -29.08
C GLN A 164 6.78 -68.38 -28.37
N ALA A 165 5.95 -68.05 -27.38
CA ALA A 165 5.07 -69.00 -26.71
C ALA A 165 4.07 -69.63 -27.69
N GLU A 166 3.48 -68.81 -28.57
CA GLU A 166 2.57 -69.27 -29.63
C GLU A 166 3.28 -70.19 -30.64
N ARG A 167 4.48 -69.82 -31.12
CA ARG A 167 5.29 -70.68 -32.02
C ARG A 167 5.70 -72.00 -31.37
N SER A 168 6.09 -71.96 -30.10
CA SER A 168 6.50 -73.16 -29.34
C SER A 168 5.31 -74.11 -29.12
N SER A 169 4.11 -73.55 -28.91
CA SER A 169 2.88 -74.33 -28.75
C SER A 169 2.39 -74.94 -30.07
N ALA A 170 2.67 -74.31 -31.21
CA ALA A 170 2.29 -74.83 -32.53
C ALA A 170 3.23 -75.93 -33.08
N SER A 171 4.45 -76.06 -32.56
CA SER A 171 5.44 -77.04 -33.03
C SER A 171 5.38 -78.40 -32.31
N GLY A 172 4.44 -78.60 -31.38
CA GLY A 172 4.23 -79.85 -30.67
C GLY A 172 3.17 -80.73 -31.34
N THR A 173 3.48 -81.33 -32.48
CA THR A 173 2.70 -82.47 -33.02
C THR A 173 3.66 -83.46 -33.68
N ASP A 174 4.37 -84.23 -32.87
CA ASP A 174 4.96 -85.48 -33.33
C ASP A 174 3.85 -86.53 -33.53
N PRO A 175 3.89 -87.36 -34.60
CA PRO A 175 2.90 -88.40 -34.82
C PRO A 175 3.00 -89.49 -33.74
N PRO A 176 1.90 -90.20 -33.41
CA PRO A 176 1.91 -91.18 -32.35
C PRO A 176 2.78 -92.37 -32.73
N VAL A 177 3.86 -92.58 -31.98
CA VAL A 177 4.64 -93.82 -32.01
C VAL A 177 3.81 -94.88 -31.28
N GLU A 178 3.27 -95.84 -32.03
CA GLU A 178 2.65 -97.05 -31.47
C GLU A 178 3.68 -97.86 -30.67
N PRO A 179 3.34 -98.35 -29.46
CA PRO A 179 4.23 -99.20 -28.68
C PRO A 179 4.19 -100.65 -29.20
N PRO A 180 5.34 -101.33 -29.37
CA PRO A 180 5.34 -102.72 -29.83
C PRO A 180 4.85 -103.66 -28.72
N LEU A 181 3.80 -104.42 -29.04
CA LEU A 181 3.25 -105.48 -28.21
C LEU A 181 4.24 -106.65 -28.04
N CYS A 182 4.29 -107.16 -26.81
CA CYS A 182 5.09 -108.27 -26.31
C CYS A 182 5.18 -109.47 -27.26
N ARG A 183 6.38 -110.04 -27.43
CA ARG A 183 6.57 -111.37 -28.02
C ARG A 183 6.90 -112.39 -26.91
N PRO A 184 6.26 -113.59 -26.88
CA PRO A 184 6.41 -114.51 -25.76
C PRO A 184 7.73 -115.28 -25.74
N LEU A 185 8.12 -115.59 -24.50
CA LEU A 185 9.15 -116.53 -24.06
C LEU A 185 8.97 -117.91 -24.72
N ALA A 186 10.02 -118.42 -25.37
CA ALA A 186 10.15 -119.83 -25.73
C ALA A 186 11.52 -120.33 -25.29
N ASP A 187 11.44 -121.21 -24.30
CA ASP A 187 12.44 -122.10 -23.72
C ASP A 187 12.95 -123.11 -24.75
N LEU A 188 14.26 -123.42 -24.79
CA LEU A 188 14.81 -124.69 -25.30
C LEU A 188 16.29 -124.85 -24.90
N GLY A 189 16.56 -125.79 -23.97
CA GLY A 189 17.73 -126.68 -24.00
C GLY A 189 18.89 -126.37 -23.08
#